data_AF-A0A952KHE2-F1
#
_entry.id   AF-A0A952KHE2-F1
#
_cell.length_a   1.000
_cell.length_b   1.000
_cell.length_c   1.000
_cell.angle_alpha   90.00
_cell.angle_beta   90.00
_cell.angle_gamma   90.00
#
_symmetry.space_group_name_H-M   'P 1'
#
loop_
_entity.id
_entity.type
_entity.pdbx_description
1 polymer ?
#
loop_
_entity_poly.entity_id
_entity_poly.type
_entity_poly.pdbx_seq_one_letter_code
_entity_poly.pdbx_strand_id
1 'polypeptide(L)'
;KVRGCGEGDIKTMLETGNLGGKCADLNALFVGLCRSVGLPARDVYGIRLVPSAFGYKELSGNPASLKGAQHCRSEVYLKGYGWVAMDPADVAKVMRLETADWIKTTTDPVVAPVNKALFGGWEGNWMAYNTAHDVALPKSAGEKLGFFMYPVGENAAGRFDSYAPDDFKYQITAKEITA
;
A
#
# COMPACT_ATOMS: atom_id res chain seq x y z
N LYS A 1 -9.80 -8.14 12.07
CA LYS A 1 -9.50 -6.79 11.53
C LYS A 1 -8.05 -6.79 11.06
N VAL A 2 -7.78 -6.37 9.82
CA VAL A 2 -6.42 -6.40 9.23
C VAL A 2 -5.52 -5.34 9.89
N ARG A 3 -4.35 -5.76 10.40
CA ARG A 3 -3.34 -4.89 11.03
C ARG A 3 -2.54 -4.12 9.97
N GLY A 4 -2.12 -2.90 10.29
CA GLY A 4 -1.36 -2.06 9.36
C GLY A 4 -2.00 -1.94 7.97
N CYS A 5 -1.21 -2.19 6.93
CA CYS A 5 -1.61 -2.26 5.53
C CYS A 5 -1.85 -3.69 5.02
N GLY A 6 -1.83 -4.69 5.91
CA GLY A 6 -1.78 -6.09 5.51
C GLY A 6 -0.40 -6.72 5.74
N GLU A 7 -0.34 -8.04 5.63
CA GLU A 7 0.90 -8.82 5.75
C GLU A 7 1.50 -9.12 4.37
N GLY A 8 0.69 -9.08 3.31
CA GLY A 8 1.15 -9.43 1.96
C GLY A 8 1.40 -10.93 1.76
N ASP A 9 0.95 -11.77 2.69
CA ASP A 9 1.06 -13.23 2.61
C ASP A 9 0.01 -13.82 1.65
N ILE A 10 0.32 -13.74 0.36
CA ILE A 10 -0.55 -14.26 -0.70
C ILE A 10 -0.74 -15.77 -0.61
N LYS A 11 0.22 -16.51 -0.03
CA LYS A 11 0.11 -17.96 0.11
C LYS A 11 -1.05 -18.28 1.05
N THR A 12 -1.05 -17.67 2.23
CA THR A 12 -2.14 -17.85 3.20
C THR A 12 -3.48 -17.39 2.63
N MET A 13 -3.52 -16.26 1.92
CA MET A 13 -4.76 -15.77 1.28
C MET A 13 -5.33 -16.80 0.29
N LEU A 14 -4.47 -17.40 -0.55
CA LEU A 14 -4.89 -18.39 -1.55
C LEU A 14 -5.27 -19.73 -0.90
N GLU A 15 -4.48 -20.23 0.05
CA GLU A 15 -4.75 -21.50 0.74
C GLU A 15 -6.02 -21.47 1.59
N THR A 16 -6.35 -20.31 2.17
CA THR A 16 -7.56 -20.13 2.99
C THR A 16 -8.78 -19.68 2.20
N GLY A 17 -8.59 -19.21 0.96
CA GLY A 17 -9.64 -18.58 0.16
C GLY A 17 -10.06 -17.18 0.65
N ASN A 18 -9.40 -16.62 1.67
CA ASN A 18 -9.66 -15.28 2.15
C ASN A 18 -8.84 -14.25 1.36
N LEU A 19 -9.40 -13.79 0.23
CA LEU A 19 -8.78 -12.81 -0.65
C LEU A 19 -9.04 -11.34 -0.23
N GLY A 20 -9.60 -11.12 0.96
CA GLY A 20 -9.79 -9.79 1.53
C GLY A 20 -8.52 -9.28 2.20
N GLY A 21 -8.39 -7.96 2.32
CA GLY A 21 -7.19 -7.38 2.92
C GLY A 21 -7.15 -5.86 2.81
N LYS A 22 -5.96 -5.31 3.06
CA LYS A 22 -5.63 -3.90 2.82
C LYS A 22 -4.61 -3.81 1.68
N CYS A 23 -4.00 -2.64 1.48
CA CYS A 23 -3.21 -2.38 0.28
C CYS A 23 -1.99 -3.28 0.08
N ALA A 24 -1.31 -3.71 1.14
CA ALA A 24 -0.21 -4.67 1.00
C ALA A 24 -0.71 -6.07 0.61
N ASP A 25 -1.91 -6.47 1.05
CA ASP A 25 -2.49 -7.78 0.68
C ASP A 25 -3.02 -7.76 -0.77
N LEU A 26 -3.81 -6.73 -1.11
CA LEU A 26 -4.49 -6.66 -2.40
C LEU A 26 -3.53 -6.38 -3.56
N ASN A 27 -2.52 -5.51 -3.35
CA ASN A 27 -1.49 -5.29 -4.36
C ASN A 27 -0.54 -6.49 -4.48
N ALA A 28 -0.19 -7.17 -3.38
CA ALA A 28 0.60 -8.39 -3.46
C ALA A 28 -0.16 -9.51 -4.20
N LEU A 29 -1.49 -9.61 -4.01
CA LEU A 29 -2.32 -10.57 -4.74
C LEU A 29 -2.32 -10.26 -6.26
N PHE A 30 -2.41 -8.99 -6.64
CA PHE A 30 -2.26 -8.56 -8.03
C PHE A 30 -0.88 -8.93 -8.59
N VAL A 31 0.19 -8.63 -7.84
CA VAL A 31 1.57 -8.97 -8.22
C VAL A 31 1.74 -10.49 -8.38
N GLY A 32 1.21 -11.28 -7.46
CA GLY A 32 1.20 -12.74 -7.51
C GLY A 32 0.47 -13.27 -8.75
N LEU A 33 -0.69 -12.69 -9.09
CA LEU A 33 -1.44 -13.03 -10.30
C LEU A 33 -0.67 -12.69 -11.57
N CYS A 34 -0.03 -11.52 -11.66
CA CYS A 34 0.80 -11.17 -12.80
C CYS A 34 1.97 -12.16 -12.96
N ARG A 35 2.66 -12.47 -11.86
CA ARG A 35 3.80 -13.40 -11.88
C ARG A 35 3.39 -14.83 -12.25
N SER A 36 2.20 -15.28 -11.86
CA SER A 36 1.72 -16.63 -12.20
C SER A 36 1.49 -16.82 -13.71
N VAL A 37 1.23 -15.75 -14.45
CA VAL A 37 1.11 -15.75 -15.92
C VAL A 37 2.38 -15.26 -16.63
N GLY A 38 3.51 -15.19 -15.91
CA GLY A 38 4.81 -14.87 -16.49
C GLY A 38 5.09 -13.38 -16.70
N LEU A 39 4.28 -12.48 -16.15
CA LEU A 39 4.54 -11.04 -16.20
C LEU A 39 5.42 -10.62 -15.01
N PRO A 40 6.56 -9.92 -15.24
CA PRO A 40 7.30 -9.31 -14.16
C PRO A 40 6.43 -8.25 -13.47
N ALA A 41 6.24 -8.38 -12.17
CA ALA A 41 5.47 -7.43 -11.36
C ALA A 41 6.14 -7.24 -10.00
N ARG A 42 5.90 -6.12 -9.34
CA ARG A 42 6.46 -5.80 -8.02
C ARG A 42 5.53 -4.94 -7.19
N ASP A 43 5.58 -5.14 -5.88
CA ASP A 43 5.01 -4.21 -4.91
C ASP A 43 5.94 -3.00 -4.74
N VAL A 44 5.36 -1.86 -4.42
CA VAL A 44 6.06 -0.60 -4.19
C VAL A 44 5.51 0.02 -2.90
N TYR A 45 6.40 0.19 -1.94
CA TYR A 45 6.07 0.61 -0.58
C TYR A 45 6.35 2.09 -0.40
N GLY A 46 5.44 2.81 0.26
CA GLY A 46 5.58 4.25 0.43
C GLY A 46 4.55 4.88 1.35
N ILE A 47 4.37 6.19 1.21
CA ILE A 47 3.49 6.99 2.06
C ILE A 47 2.75 8.05 1.26
N ARG A 48 1.48 8.28 1.58
CA ARG A 48 0.74 9.45 1.08
C ARG A 48 1.23 10.69 1.80
N LEU A 49 1.24 11.82 1.09
CA LEU A 49 1.77 13.09 1.59
C LEU A 49 0.67 14.13 1.76
N VAL A 50 -0.22 14.24 0.78
CA VAL A 50 -1.19 15.35 0.66
C VAL A 50 -2.60 14.82 0.35
N PRO A 51 -3.65 15.65 0.46
CA PRO A 51 -5.00 15.26 0.08
C PRO A 51 -5.08 14.72 -1.35
N SER A 52 -6.01 13.80 -1.57
CA SER A 52 -6.27 13.22 -2.89
C SER A 52 -6.79 14.29 -3.84
N ALA A 53 -6.23 14.36 -5.05
CA ALA A 53 -6.70 15.20 -6.14
C ALA A 53 -8.04 14.70 -6.70
N PHE A 54 -8.40 13.43 -6.48
CA PHE A 54 -9.73 12.91 -6.78
C PHE A 54 -10.79 13.39 -5.77
N GLY A 55 -10.39 14.01 -4.66
CA GLY A 55 -11.29 14.48 -3.60
C GLY A 55 -11.71 13.39 -2.60
N TYR A 56 -11.12 12.20 -2.66
CA TYR A 56 -11.47 11.09 -1.78
C TYR A 56 -10.80 11.19 -0.42
N LYS A 57 -11.59 11.04 0.65
CA LYS A 57 -11.08 11.02 2.02
C LYS A 57 -10.17 9.81 2.23
N GLU A 58 -10.58 8.64 1.73
CA GLU A 58 -9.88 7.39 1.98
C GLU A 58 -8.55 7.28 1.21
N LEU A 59 -8.34 8.12 0.20
CA LEU A 59 -7.09 8.19 -0.57
C LEU A 59 -6.19 9.36 -0.18
N SER A 60 -6.53 10.11 0.88
CA SER A 60 -5.82 11.33 1.27
C SER A 60 -4.71 11.10 2.29
N GLY A 61 -3.62 11.87 2.18
CA GLY A 61 -2.66 12.13 3.25
C GLY A 61 -2.94 13.45 3.97
N ASN A 62 -2.52 13.59 5.22
CA ASN A 62 -2.53 14.86 5.95
C ASN A 62 -1.08 15.29 6.24
N PRO A 63 -0.54 16.32 5.58
CA PRO A 63 0.86 16.73 5.74
C PRO A 63 1.28 17.01 7.19
N ALA A 64 0.34 17.42 8.05
CA ALA A 64 0.61 17.69 9.46
C ALA A 64 0.78 16.41 10.32
N SER A 65 0.28 15.25 9.85
CA SER A 65 0.38 13.97 10.55
C SER A 65 0.17 12.79 9.58
N LEU A 66 1.27 12.13 9.22
CA LEU A 66 1.29 11.03 8.24
C LEU A 66 1.50 9.65 8.88
N LYS A 67 1.40 9.54 10.21
CA LYS A 67 1.75 8.29 10.92
C LYS A 67 0.94 7.04 10.50
N GLY A 68 -0.24 7.22 9.92
CA GLY A 68 -1.10 6.16 9.36
C GLY A 68 -1.35 6.27 7.85
N ALA A 69 -0.52 7.03 7.13
CA ALA A 69 -0.68 7.31 5.70
C ALA A 69 0.12 6.35 4.80
N GLN A 70 0.66 5.26 5.35
CA GLN A 70 1.39 4.24 4.59
C GLN A 70 0.48 3.62 3.54
N HIS A 71 1.06 3.37 2.36
CA HIS A 71 0.34 2.77 1.26
C HIS A 71 1.27 1.98 0.37
N CYS A 72 0.89 0.73 0.10
CA CYS A 72 1.53 -0.13 -0.89
C CYS A 72 0.80 0.04 -2.22
N ARG A 73 1.55 0.15 -3.32
CA ARG A 73 1.07 0.09 -4.71
C ARG A 73 1.76 -1.05 -5.45
N SER A 74 1.38 -1.27 -6.70
CA SER A 74 2.04 -2.28 -7.54
C SER A 74 2.45 -1.72 -8.90
N GLU A 75 3.38 -2.40 -9.55
CA GLU A 75 3.72 -2.18 -10.95
C GLU A 75 3.80 -3.52 -11.68
N VAL A 76 3.47 -3.51 -12.97
CA VAL A 76 3.70 -4.62 -13.88
C VAL A 76 4.55 -4.16 -15.06
N TYR A 77 5.55 -4.94 -15.44
CA TYR A 77 6.37 -4.66 -16.61
C TYR A 77 5.65 -5.12 -17.87
N LEU A 78 5.28 -4.17 -18.73
CA LEU A 78 4.67 -4.44 -20.02
C LEU A 78 5.67 -4.09 -21.13
N LYS A 79 5.93 -5.05 -22.03
CA LYS A 79 6.80 -4.83 -23.18
C LYS A 79 6.29 -3.64 -24.00
N GLY A 80 7.16 -2.67 -24.26
CA GLY A 80 6.83 -1.44 -24.97
C GLY A 80 6.39 -0.26 -24.07
N TYR A 81 6.08 -0.51 -22.80
CA TYR A 81 5.70 0.53 -21.83
C TYR A 81 6.66 0.63 -20.64
N GLY A 82 7.40 -0.44 -20.32
CA GLY A 82 8.25 -0.49 -19.13
C GLY A 82 7.44 -0.87 -17.88
N TRP A 83 7.82 -0.34 -16.72
CA TRP A 83 7.05 -0.50 -15.49
C TRP A 83 5.80 0.36 -15.54
N VAL A 84 4.63 -0.29 -15.47
CA VAL A 84 3.32 0.33 -15.56
C VAL A 84 2.67 0.29 -14.19
N ALA A 85 2.29 1.48 -13.71
CA ALA A 85 1.66 1.71 -12.41
C ALA A 85 0.28 1.04 -12.30
N MET A 86 0.04 0.37 -11.17
CA MET A 86 -1.20 -0.31 -10.83
C MET A 86 -1.57 -0.05 -9.35
N ASP A 87 -2.85 0.11 -9.06
CA ASP A 87 -3.35 0.19 -7.67
C ASP A 87 -4.80 -0.30 -7.51
N PRO A 88 -5.07 -1.61 -7.73
CA PRO A 88 -6.38 -2.19 -7.46
C PRO A 88 -6.82 -2.06 -5.99
N ALA A 89 -5.88 -1.91 -5.05
CA ALA A 89 -6.21 -1.73 -3.64
C ALA A 89 -6.95 -0.41 -3.37
N ASP A 90 -6.52 0.70 -4.01
CA ASP A 90 -7.21 1.99 -3.87
C ASP A 90 -8.59 1.98 -4.50
N VAL A 91 -8.76 1.29 -5.63
CA VAL A 91 -10.08 1.08 -6.22
C VAL A 91 -10.99 0.34 -5.24
N ALA A 92 -10.52 -0.76 -4.66
CA ALA A 92 -11.27 -1.52 -3.66
C ALA A 92 -11.50 -0.72 -2.37
N LYS A 93 -10.57 0.15 -1.98
CA LYS A 93 -10.71 1.04 -0.82
C LYS A 93 -11.83 2.06 -1.03
N VAL A 94 -11.88 2.71 -2.20
CA VAL A 94 -12.96 3.64 -2.54
C VAL A 94 -14.30 2.90 -2.56
N MET A 95 -14.36 1.74 -3.22
CA MET A 95 -15.56 0.90 -3.24
C MET A 95 -16.09 0.56 -1.84
N ARG A 96 -15.19 0.35 -0.88
CA ARG A 96 -15.54 -0.14 0.45
C ARG A 96 -15.78 0.96 1.47
N LEU A 97 -15.04 2.06 1.42
CA LEU A 97 -14.90 2.99 2.55
C LEU A 97 -15.20 4.45 2.22
N GLU A 98 -15.28 4.84 0.95
CA GLU A 98 -15.49 6.25 0.61
C GLU A 98 -16.93 6.70 0.88
N THR A 99 -17.88 5.77 0.78
CA THR A 99 -19.29 6.00 1.10
C THR A 99 -19.73 5.10 2.26
N ALA A 100 -20.94 5.36 2.79
CA ALA A 100 -21.51 4.54 3.86
C ALA A 100 -21.82 3.11 3.39
N ASP A 101 -22.25 2.97 2.14
CA ASP A 101 -22.64 1.70 1.54
C ASP A 101 -21.47 1.06 0.79
N TRP A 102 -21.39 -0.25 0.84
CA TRP A 102 -20.38 -0.95 0.06
C TRP A 102 -20.79 -1.01 -1.43
N ILE A 103 -20.07 -0.26 -2.25
CA ILE A 103 -20.19 -0.26 -3.71
C ILE A 103 -19.56 -1.54 -4.27
N LYS A 104 -20.35 -2.34 -5.01
CA LYS A 104 -19.92 -3.65 -5.54
C LYS A 104 -19.66 -3.66 -7.05
N THR A 105 -19.58 -2.50 -7.68
CA THR A 105 -19.26 -2.36 -9.10
C THR A 105 -18.24 -1.25 -9.32
N THR A 106 -17.34 -1.44 -10.27
CA THR A 106 -16.33 -0.45 -10.65
C THR A 106 -16.86 0.62 -11.61
N THR A 107 -18.08 0.44 -12.13
CA THR A 107 -18.74 1.41 -13.01
C THR A 107 -19.53 2.47 -12.27
N ASP A 108 -19.62 2.37 -10.94
CA ASP A 108 -20.27 3.38 -10.10
C ASP A 108 -19.56 4.74 -10.28
N PRO A 109 -20.28 5.87 -10.38
CA PRO A 109 -19.67 7.19 -10.56
C PRO A 109 -18.62 7.56 -9.51
N VAL A 110 -18.72 7.04 -8.28
CA VAL A 110 -17.73 7.25 -7.22
C VAL A 110 -16.45 6.45 -7.47
N VAL A 111 -16.52 5.29 -8.13
CA VAL A 111 -15.40 4.36 -8.30
C VAL A 111 -14.74 4.48 -9.69
N ALA A 112 -15.55 4.76 -10.71
CA ALA A 112 -15.11 4.80 -12.11
C ALA A 112 -13.88 5.70 -12.36
N PRO A 113 -13.74 6.89 -11.73
CA PRO A 113 -12.55 7.74 -11.92
C PRO A 113 -11.25 7.06 -11.51
N VAL A 114 -11.20 6.46 -10.31
CA VAL A 114 -10.00 5.76 -9.82
C VAL A 114 -9.78 4.44 -10.54
N ASN A 115 -10.85 3.70 -10.87
CA ASN A 115 -10.73 2.47 -11.64
C ASN A 115 -10.10 2.71 -13.02
N LYS A 116 -10.43 3.83 -13.66
CA LYS A 116 -9.83 4.23 -14.94
C LYS A 116 -8.38 4.72 -14.77
N ALA A 117 -8.11 5.54 -13.76
CA ALA A 117 -6.83 6.21 -13.61
C ALA A 117 -5.73 5.33 -13.00
N LEU A 118 -6.09 4.37 -12.14
CA LEU A 118 -5.15 3.55 -11.37
C LEU A 118 -4.78 2.22 -12.06
N PHE A 119 -5.21 2.05 -13.31
CA PHE A 119 -4.76 0.97 -14.20
C PHE A 119 -3.89 1.56 -15.31
N GLY A 120 -2.59 1.70 -15.02
CA GLY A 120 -1.65 2.43 -15.86
C GLY A 120 -1.13 3.73 -15.26
N GLY A 121 -1.65 4.14 -14.10
CA GLY A 121 -1.29 5.39 -13.44
C GLY A 121 -1.32 5.30 -11.92
N TRP A 122 -0.70 6.29 -11.29
CA TRP A 122 -0.70 6.47 -9.84
C TRP A 122 -1.13 7.89 -9.52
N GLU A 123 -1.81 8.06 -8.39
CA GLU A 123 -2.01 9.40 -7.85
C GLU A 123 -0.70 9.98 -7.32
N GLY A 124 -0.38 11.22 -7.69
CA GLY A 124 0.87 11.90 -7.33
C GLY A 124 0.94 12.41 -5.88
N ASN A 125 -0.08 12.18 -5.06
CA ASN A 125 -0.10 12.56 -3.65
C ASN A 125 0.69 11.60 -2.74
N TRP A 126 1.63 10.84 -3.30
CA TRP A 126 2.31 9.72 -2.67
C TRP A 126 3.77 9.66 -3.08
N MET A 127 4.62 9.17 -2.17
CA MET A 127 6.05 8.97 -2.38
C MET A 127 6.42 7.50 -2.20
N ALA A 128 7.10 6.94 -3.20
CA ALA A 128 7.72 5.63 -3.12
C ALA A 128 8.97 5.66 -2.25
N TYR A 129 9.16 4.65 -1.42
CA TYR A 129 10.40 4.42 -0.69
C TYR A 129 11.25 3.34 -1.36
N ASN A 130 10.67 2.17 -1.61
CA ASN A 130 11.39 0.99 -2.08
C ASN A 130 10.43 -0.09 -2.62
N THR A 131 11.00 -1.18 -3.14
CA THR A 131 10.29 -2.38 -3.60
C THR A 131 10.83 -3.63 -2.88
N ALA A 132 11.31 -3.48 -1.65
CA ALA A 132 12.07 -4.50 -0.95
C ALA A 132 11.14 -5.47 -0.21
N HIS A 133 11.41 -6.76 -0.39
CA HIS A 133 10.78 -7.87 0.33
C HIS A 133 11.82 -8.68 1.09
N ASP A 134 11.37 -9.44 2.09
CA ASP A 134 12.21 -10.34 2.89
C ASP A 134 13.46 -9.63 3.44
N VAL A 135 13.26 -8.42 3.96
CA VAL A 135 14.31 -7.47 4.32
C VAL A 135 14.98 -7.89 5.62
N ALA A 136 16.25 -8.26 5.53
CA ALA A 136 17.11 -8.45 6.69
C ALA A 136 17.62 -7.08 7.17
N LEU A 137 17.19 -6.65 8.36
CA LEU A 137 17.66 -5.40 8.94
C LEU A 137 19.11 -5.55 9.44
N PRO A 138 20.01 -4.60 9.13
CA PRO A 138 21.37 -4.63 9.65
C PRO A 138 21.39 -4.69 11.18
N LYS A 139 22.15 -5.65 11.74
CA LYS A 139 22.32 -5.85 13.19
C LYS A 139 21.04 -6.22 13.96
N SER A 140 19.95 -6.53 13.26
CA SER A 140 18.76 -7.08 13.91
C SER A 140 18.95 -8.55 14.25
N ALA A 141 18.45 -8.96 15.42
CA ALA A 141 18.32 -10.37 15.81
C ALA A 141 16.92 -10.93 15.47
N GLY A 142 16.01 -10.09 14.98
CA GLY A 142 14.65 -10.49 14.62
C GLY A 142 14.54 -11.08 13.23
N GLU A 143 13.38 -11.65 12.93
CA GLU A 143 13.07 -12.18 11.60
C GLU A 143 13.11 -11.09 10.52
N LYS A 144 13.30 -11.51 9.27
CA LYS A 144 13.20 -10.63 8.11
C LYS A 144 11.83 -9.96 8.06
N LEU A 145 11.79 -8.72 7.60
CA LEU A 145 10.52 -8.04 7.34
C LEU A 145 9.95 -8.52 6.01
N GLY A 146 8.66 -8.84 5.97
CA GLY A 146 7.98 -9.14 4.69
C GLY A 146 8.10 -7.98 3.69
N PHE A 147 8.05 -6.75 4.20
CA PHE A 147 8.30 -5.51 3.45
C PHE A 147 8.75 -4.37 4.38
N PHE A 148 9.32 -3.30 3.80
CA PHE A 148 9.78 -2.14 4.56
C PHE A 148 9.01 -0.86 4.20
N MET A 149 8.01 -0.51 5.01
CA MET A 149 7.14 0.66 4.79
C MET A 149 6.90 1.50 6.05
N TYR A 150 6.97 0.88 7.22
CA TYR A 150 6.79 1.51 8.52
C TYR A 150 8.14 1.75 9.20
N PRO A 151 8.24 2.73 10.11
CA PRO A 151 9.38 2.80 11.02
C PRO A 151 9.52 1.47 11.78
N VAL A 152 10.74 0.94 11.82
CA VAL A 152 11.08 -0.27 12.58
C VAL A 152 12.17 0.09 13.59
N GLY A 153 11.98 -0.35 14.83
CA GLY A 153 12.96 -0.19 15.89
C GLY A 153 13.01 -1.44 16.76
N GLU A 154 14.15 -1.67 17.41
CA GLU A 154 14.39 -2.81 18.28
C GLU A 154 15.20 -2.36 19.49
N ASN A 155 14.96 -2.99 20.64
CA ASN A 155 15.80 -2.85 21.83
C ASN A 155 16.11 -4.25 22.40
N ALA A 156 16.73 -4.31 23.58
CA ALA A 156 17.08 -5.58 24.23
C ALA A 156 15.86 -6.48 24.54
N ALA A 157 14.65 -5.91 24.62
CA ALA A 157 13.41 -6.66 24.81
C ALA A 157 12.77 -7.14 23.49
N GLY A 158 13.31 -6.75 22.33
CA GLY A 158 12.85 -7.16 21.01
C GLY A 158 12.40 -6.01 20.12
N ARG A 159 11.68 -6.36 19.05
CA ARG A 159 11.17 -5.43 18.03
C ARG A 159 9.91 -4.72 18.51
N PHE A 160 9.84 -3.41 18.33
CA PHE A 160 8.61 -2.64 18.58
C PHE A 160 7.54 -2.97 17.53
N ASP A 161 6.27 -2.85 17.92
CA ASP A 161 5.16 -3.00 16.96
C ASP A 161 5.06 -1.77 16.04
N SER A 162 5.56 -1.91 14.82
CA SER A 162 5.49 -0.88 13.79
C SER A 162 4.07 -0.52 13.35
N TYR A 163 3.07 -1.34 13.70
CA TYR A 163 1.66 -1.10 13.38
C TYR A 163 0.89 -0.40 14.51
N ALA A 164 1.56 -0.12 15.64
CA ALA A 164 1.01 0.59 16.79
C ALA A 164 1.76 1.93 16.99
N PRO A 165 1.55 2.94 16.13
CA PRO A 165 2.30 4.21 16.18
C PRO A 165 2.08 5.05 17.44
N ASP A 166 1.02 4.75 18.21
CA ASP A 166 0.76 5.41 19.50
C ASP A 166 1.58 4.81 20.65
N ASP A 167 1.98 3.53 20.51
CA ASP A 167 2.85 2.81 21.45
C ASP A 167 4.33 2.97 21.04
N PHE A 168 4.64 2.67 19.79
CA PHE A 168 5.94 2.98 19.18
C PHE A 168 5.90 4.42 18.63
N LYS A 169 6.06 5.39 19.52
CA LYS A 169 5.82 6.81 19.23
C LYS A 169 6.77 7.38 18.18
N TYR A 170 6.23 7.75 17.03
CA TYR A 170 6.92 8.51 15.99
C TYR A 170 5.99 9.53 15.33
N GLN A 171 6.56 10.57 14.71
CA GLN A 171 5.84 11.53 13.90
C GLN A 171 6.45 11.60 12.50
N ILE A 172 5.58 11.64 11.49
CA ILE A 172 5.94 11.88 10.10
C ILE A 172 5.12 13.07 9.64
N THR A 173 5.78 14.09 9.09
CA THR A 173 5.15 15.26 8.48
C THR A 173 5.71 15.46 7.07
N ALA A 174 4.94 16.15 6.23
CA ALA A 174 5.39 16.60 4.93
C ALA A 174 5.21 18.11 4.83
N LYS A 175 6.11 18.75 4.09
CA LYS A 175 6.03 20.18 3.78
C LYS A 175 6.28 20.36 2.29
N GLU A 176 5.41 21.10 1.63
CA GLU A 176 5.63 21.53 0.26
C GLU A 176 6.86 22.45 0.17
N ILE A 177 7.68 22.24 -0.85
CA ILE A 177 8.85 23.06 -1.15
C ILE A 177 8.53 23.79 -2.46
N THR A 178 8.59 25.13 -2.43
CA THR A 178 8.45 25.95 -3.64
C THR A 178 9.75 25.84 -4.46
N ALA A 179 9.61 25.57 -5.75
CA ALA A 179 10.73 25.52 -6.69
C ALA A 179 11.27 26.91 -7.03
#